data_AF-A0A6B9VY84-F1
#
_entry.id   AF-A0A6B9VY84-F1
#
_cell.length_a   1.000
_cell.length_b   1.000
_cell.length_c   1.000
_cell.angle_alpha   90.00
_cell.angle_beta   90.00
_cell.angle_gamma   90.00
#
_symmetry.space_group_name_H-M   'P 1'
#
loop_
_entity.id
_entity.type
_entity.pdbx_description
1 polymer ?
#
loop_
_entity_poly.entity_id
_entity_poly.type
_entity_poly.pdbx_seq_one_letter_code
_entity_poly.pdbx_strand_id
1 'polypeptide(L)'
;MTPQRHFIVRVYFHSKRKNKVIKLYRPLLHISRFEFAKFCEFWNLPILPDWTNIQFYYKRNRLRLQFLPYIQFFFNTNLLKKILKIQKIIAMENKYFHILIKKLFPWGIQCFFYFPKILQYRIVHNFLILFKRKISFNEIYMILCKIKK
;
A
#
# COMPACT_ATOMS: atom_id res chain seq x y z
N MET A 1 33.40 11.45 -32.90
CA MET A 1 32.02 10.95 -33.13
C MET A 1 31.26 10.99 -31.80
N THR A 2 30.03 11.48 -31.84
CA THR A 2 29.11 11.83 -30.73
C THR A 2 28.88 10.69 -29.71
N PRO A 3 28.45 10.96 -28.47
CA PRO A 3 27.06 11.39 -28.24
C PRO A 3 26.94 12.69 -27.44
N GLN A 4 26.09 13.57 -27.95
CA GLN A 4 25.54 14.73 -27.23
C GLN A 4 24.82 14.25 -25.97
N ARG A 5 25.27 14.72 -24.80
CA ARG A 5 24.62 14.49 -23.52
C ARG A 5 23.25 15.16 -23.51
N HIS A 6 22.21 14.42 -23.87
CA HIS A 6 20.82 14.84 -23.61
C HIS A 6 20.54 14.68 -22.11
N PHE A 7 20.95 15.69 -21.33
CA PHE A 7 20.53 15.85 -19.94
C PHE A 7 19.06 16.27 -19.91
N ILE A 8 18.15 15.29 -19.98
CA ILE A 8 16.76 15.52 -19.61
C ILE A 8 16.56 14.90 -18.23
N VAL A 9 16.86 15.68 -17.19
CA VAL A 9 16.24 15.45 -15.89
C VAL A 9 15.80 16.78 -15.29
N ARG A 10 14.66 17.29 -15.78
CA ARG A 10 13.83 18.20 -14.99
C ARG A 10 13.25 17.38 -13.83
N VAL A 11 14.02 17.24 -12.75
CA VAL A 11 13.48 16.72 -11.49
C VAL A 11 12.57 17.81 -10.93
N TYR A 12 11.26 17.64 -11.09
CA TYR A 12 10.28 18.51 -10.45
C TYR A 12 10.31 18.26 -8.94
N PHE A 13 11.06 19.08 -8.20
CA PHE A 13 10.85 19.22 -6.76
C PHE A 13 10.21 20.56 -6.42
N HIS A 14 9.04 20.42 -5.80
CA HIS A 14 8.46 21.30 -4.79
C HIS A 14 7.92 22.66 -5.25
N SER A 15 6.68 22.66 -5.73
CA SER A 15 5.81 23.82 -5.61
C SER A 15 4.90 23.66 -4.39
N LYS A 16 5.06 24.58 -3.43
CA LYS A 16 4.13 24.81 -2.32
C LYS A 16 2.79 25.35 -2.88
N ARG A 17 1.69 24.77 -2.40
CA ARG A 17 0.28 25.26 -2.35
C ARG A 17 -0.74 24.75 -3.39
N LYS A 18 -1.96 24.63 -2.84
CA LYS A 18 -3.30 24.29 -3.36
C LYS A 18 -3.64 22.80 -3.44
N ASN A 19 -4.76 22.44 -2.82
CA ASN A 19 -5.38 21.10 -2.71
C ASN A 19 -5.69 20.50 -4.10
N LYS A 20 -4.67 20.15 -4.88
CA LYS A 20 -4.80 19.31 -6.07
C LYS A 20 -4.55 17.88 -5.64
N VAL A 21 -5.50 16.99 -5.91
CA VAL A 21 -5.32 15.55 -5.70
C VAL A 21 -4.20 15.10 -6.64
N ILE A 22 -3.00 14.88 -6.09
CA ILE A 22 -1.86 14.38 -6.85
C ILE A 22 -2.12 12.90 -7.18
N LYS A 23 -2.26 12.58 -8.47
CA LYS A 23 -2.34 11.18 -8.92
C LYS A 23 -0.93 10.59 -8.91
N LEU A 24 -0.71 9.60 -8.04
CA LEU A 24 0.55 8.87 -7.93
C LEU A 24 0.52 7.63 -8.85
N TYR A 25 1.33 7.63 -9.91
CA TYR A 25 1.49 6.48 -10.80
C TYR A 25 2.66 5.60 -10.32
N ARG A 26 2.47 4.28 -10.33
CA ARG A 26 3.49 3.28 -9.92
C ARG A 26 3.71 2.23 -11.01
N PRO A 27 4.33 2.59 -12.15
CA PRO A 27 4.47 1.71 -13.31
C PRO A 27 5.28 0.44 -13.00
N LEU A 28 6.26 0.53 -12.10
CA LEU A 28 7.15 -0.58 -11.73
C LEU A 28 6.60 -1.48 -10.60
N LEU A 29 5.32 -1.35 -10.22
CA LEU A 29 4.77 -2.07 -9.06
C LEU A 29 4.75 -3.60 -9.26
N HIS A 30 4.57 -4.05 -10.50
CA HIS A 30 4.44 -5.47 -10.84
C HIS A 30 5.74 -6.11 -11.32
N ILE A 31 6.81 -5.32 -11.50
CA ILE A 31 8.10 -5.79 -12.00
C ILE A 31 8.96 -6.19 -10.80
N SER A 32 9.53 -7.39 -10.84
CA SER A 32 10.41 -7.83 -9.75
C SER A 32 11.74 -7.07 -9.78
N ARG A 33 12.40 -6.93 -8.62
CA ARG A 33 13.71 -6.27 -8.55
C ARG A 33 14.77 -6.99 -9.40
N PHE A 34 14.62 -8.30 -9.54
CA PHE A 34 15.48 -9.14 -10.37
C PHE A 34 15.26 -8.89 -11.87
N GLU A 35 14.01 -8.86 -12.32
CA GLU A 35 13.68 -8.47 -13.71
C GLU A 35 14.18 -7.07 -14.05
N PHE A 36 14.01 -6.12 -13.13
CA PHE A 36 14.50 -4.76 -13.32
C PHE A 36 16.03 -4.70 -13.43
N ALA A 37 16.75 -5.48 -12.60
CA ALA A 37 18.21 -5.56 -12.67
C ALA A 37 18.68 -6.13 -14.02
N LYS A 38 18.07 -7.24 -14.47
CA LYS A 38 18.36 -7.84 -15.78
C LYS A 38 18.07 -6.90 -16.93
N PHE A 39 16.99 -6.13 -16.85
CA PHE A 39 16.68 -5.11 -17.84
C PHE A 39 17.80 -4.06 -17.91
N CYS A 40 18.24 -3.53 -16.77
CA CYS A 40 19.34 -2.55 -16.77
C CYS A 40 20.65 -3.14 -17.30
N GLU A 41 20.96 -4.39 -16.98
CA GLU A 41 22.14 -5.10 -17.47
C GLU A 41 22.09 -5.31 -18.98
N PHE A 42 20.96 -5.79 -19.51
CA PHE A 42 20.76 -5.99 -20.95
C PHE A 42 20.95 -4.71 -21.77
N TRP A 43 20.53 -3.56 -21.23
CA TRP A 43 20.66 -2.26 -21.90
C TRP A 43 21.91 -1.48 -21.48
N ASN A 44 22.83 -2.07 -20.71
CA ASN A 44 24.02 -1.41 -20.16
C ASN A 44 23.74 -0.06 -19.48
N LEU A 45 22.63 0.03 -18.74
CA LEU A 45 22.23 1.26 -18.05
C LEU A 45 23.09 1.51 -16.80
N PRO A 46 23.63 2.72 -16.61
CA PRO A 46 24.38 3.04 -15.40
C PRO A 46 23.45 3.08 -14.17
N ILE A 47 23.76 2.28 -13.15
CA ILE A 47 23.02 2.22 -11.89
C ILE A 47 23.88 2.86 -10.79
N LEU A 48 23.38 3.92 -10.16
CA LEU A 48 24.03 4.52 -8.99
C LEU A 48 23.45 3.91 -7.70
N PRO A 49 24.25 3.22 -6.87
CA PRO A 49 23.76 2.66 -5.60
C PRO A 49 23.61 3.74 -4.53
N ASP A 50 22.42 3.86 -3.91
CA ASP A 50 22.26 4.74 -2.74
C ASP A 50 22.74 4.05 -1.45
N TRP A 51 23.61 4.74 -0.70
CA TRP A 51 24.20 4.29 0.56
C TRP A 51 23.15 4.03 1.66
N THR A 52 22.06 4.80 1.67
CA THR A 52 20.97 4.64 2.63
C THR A 52 20.25 3.28 2.50
N ASN A 53 20.40 2.58 1.37
CA ASN A 53 19.79 1.27 1.15
C ASN A 53 20.42 0.15 1.99
N ILE A 54 21.60 0.40 2.58
CA ILE A 54 22.36 -0.54 3.41
C ILE A 54 22.10 -0.31 4.91
N GLN A 55 21.54 0.85 5.27
CA GLN A 55 21.30 1.22 6.68
C GLN A 55 20.15 0.42 7.30
N PHE A 56 20.43 -0.27 8.41
CA PHE A 56 19.46 -1.08 9.18
C PHE A 56 18.59 -0.28 10.16
N TYR A 57 18.85 1.02 10.32
CA TYR A 57 18.09 1.91 11.19
C TYR A 57 16.60 1.93 10.78
N TYR A 58 16.33 1.96 9.47
CA TYR A 58 14.96 1.95 8.96
C TYR A 58 14.34 0.56 9.02
N LYS A 59 13.19 0.44 9.69
CA LYS A 59 12.42 -0.82 9.82
C LYS A 59 12.19 -1.51 8.46
N ARG A 60 11.90 -0.75 7.40
CA ARG A 60 11.72 -1.28 6.03
C ARG A 60 13.01 -1.92 5.48
N ASN A 61 14.16 -1.29 5.68
CA ASN A 61 15.44 -1.81 5.20
C ASN A 61 15.82 -3.06 5.98
N ARG A 62 15.59 -3.07 7.30
CA ARG A 62 15.78 -4.26 8.14
C ARG A 62 14.93 -5.44 7.67
N LEU A 63 13.65 -5.19 7.36
CA LEU A 63 12.79 -6.21 6.77
C LEU A 63 13.35 -6.73 5.43
N ARG A 64 13.81 -5.85 4.55
CA ARG A 64 14.36 -6.23 3.22
C ARG A 64 15.67 -7.01 3.32
N LEU A 65 16.58 -6.59 4.19
CA LEU A 65 17.96 -7.10 4.24
C LEU A 65 18.14 -8.29 5.17
N GLN A 66 17.37 -8.38 6.26
CA GLN A 66 17.54 -9.45 7.25
C GLN A 66 16.36 -10.41 7.25
N PHE A 67 15.15 -9.89 7.49
CA PHE A 67 13.98 -10.72 7.74
C PHE A 67 13.50 -11.47 6.50
N LEU A 68 13.40 -10.78 5.37
CA LEU A 68 12.87 -11.35 4.14
C LEU A 68 13.80 -12.45 3.57
N PRO A 69 15.14 -12.26 3.50
CA PRO A 69 16.05 -13.32 3.08
C PRO A 69 16.03 -14.50 4.05
N TYR A 70 16.01 -14.24 5.36
CA TYR A 70 15.96 -15.30 6.38
C TYR A 70 14.74 -16.22 6.19
N ILE A 71 13.54 -15.65 6.03
CA ILE A 71 12.34 -16.50 5.87
C ILE A 71 12.34 -17.22 4.52
N GLN A 72 12.83 -16.57 3.46
CA GLN A 72 12.92 -17.21 2.15
C GLN A 72 13.85 -18.42 2.17
N PHE A 73 14.99 -18.31 2.86
CA PHE A 73 15.98 -19.38 2.93
C PHE A 73 15.51 -20.54 3.80
N PHE A 74 15.02 -20.28 5.02
CA PHE A 74 14.72 -21.34 5.99
C PHE A 74 13.31 -21.92 5.88
N PHE A 75 12.31 -21.14 5.44
CA PHE A 75 10.92 -21.59 5.45
C PHE A 75 10.37 -21.83 4.05
N ASN A 76 10.53 -20.87 3.13
CA ASN A 76 9.89 -20.96 1.83
C ASN A 76 10.48 -20.02 0.79
N THR A 77 11.17 -20.60 -0.21
CA THR A 77 11.76 -19.88 -1.34
C THR A 77 10.71 -19.11 -2.17
N ASN A 78 9.47 -19.59 -2.22
CA ASN A 78 8.36 -18.97 -2.95
C ASN A 78 7.53 -17.98 -2.09
N LEU A 79 8.05 -17.52 -0.95
CA LEU A 79 7.34 -16.62 -0.03
C LEU A 79 6.79 -15.36 -0.71
N LEU A 80 7.57 -14.71 -1.58
CA LEU A 80 7.11 -13.49 -2.27
C LEU A 80 5.88 -13.74 -3.15
N LYS A 81 5.86 -14.86 -3.89
CA LYS A 81 4.71 -15.24 -4.72
C LYS A 81 3.46 -15.47 -3.87
N LYS A 82 3.60 -16.11 -2.70
CA LYS A 82 2.48 -16.31 -1.76
C LYS A 82 1.98 -14.98 -1.18
N ILE A 83 2.87 -14.08 -0.77
CA ILE A 83 2.49 -12.75 -0.27
C ILE A 83 1.74 -11.96 -1.35
N LEU A 84 2.22 -11.98 -2.61
CA LEU A 84 1.53 -11.34 -3.72
C LEU A 84 0.13 -11.92 -3.95
N LYS A 85 -0.04 -13.25 -3.84
CA LYS A 85 -1.35 -13.89 -3.93
C LYS A 85 -2.28 -13.43 -2.81
N ILE A 86 -1.79 -13.42 -1.57
CA ILE A 86 -2.55 -12.94 -0.40
C ILE A 86 -2.95 -11.47 -0.58
N GLN A 87 -2.01 -10.62 -1.04
CA GLN A 87 -2.29 -9.21 -1.31
C GLN A 87 -3.39 -9.04 -2.36
N LYS A 88 -3.40 -9.84 -3.43
CA LYS A 88 -4.45 -9.82 -4.45
C LYS A 88 -5.81 -10.21 -3.87
N ILE A 89 -5.87 -11.28 -3.09
CA ILE A 89 -7.10 -11.75 -2.44
C ILE A 89 -7.65 -10.66 -1.51
N ILE A 90 -6.82 -10.11 -0.62
CA ILE A 90 -7.21 -9.03 0.30
C ILE A 90 -7.69 -7.80 -0.48
N ALA A 91 -7.05 -7.45 -1.60
CA ALA A 91 -7.47 -6.33 -2.43
C ALA A 91 -8.86 -6.57 -3.06
N MET A 92 -9.11 -7.78 -3.55
CA MET A 92 -10.41 -8.18 -4.11
C MET A 92 -11.51 -8.15 -3.04
N GLU A 93 -11.26 -8.73 -1.88
CA GLU A 93 -12.20 -8.72 -0.74
C GLU A 93 -12.51 -7.28 -0.31
N ASN A 94 -11.49 -6.43 -0.18
CA ASN A 94 -11.69 -5.03 0.17
C ASN A 94 -12.52 -4.27 -0.88
N LYS A 95 -12.30 -4.55 -2.17
CA LYS A 95 -13.11 -3.97 -3.25
C LYS A 95 -14.57 -4.45 -3.16
N TYR A 96 -14.79 -5.74 -2.91
CA TYR A 96 -16.12 -6.30 -2.71
C TYR A 96 -16.85 -5.61 -1.55
N PHE A 97 -16.23 -5.52 -0.37
CA PHE A 97 -16.82 -4.83 0.78
C PHE A 97 -17.10 -3.36 0.49
N HIS A 98 -16.23 -2.68 -0.25
CA HIS A 98 -16.46 -1.28 -0.61
C HIS A 98 -17.71 -1.12 -1.50
N ILE A 99 -17.88 -1.99 -2.49
CA ILE A 99 -19.08 -2.00 -3.35
C ILE A 99 -20.33 -2.31 -2.53
N LEU A 100 -20.26 -3.29 -1.63
CA LEU A 100 -21.36 -3.66 -0.75
C LEU A 100 -21.80 -2.48 0.13
N ILE A 101 -20.85 -1.79 0.78
CA ILE A 101 -21.14 -0.62 1.61
C ILE A 101 -21.80 0.49 0.78
N LYS A 102 -21.32 0.72 -0.45
CA LYS A 102 -21.92 1.71 -1.35
C LYS A 102 -23.37 1.36 -1.72
N LYS A 103 -23.68 0.08 -1.90
CA LYS A 103 -25.05 -0.39 -2.16
C LYS A 103 -25.97 -0.28 -0.93
N LEU A 104 -25.42 -0.42 0.28
CA LEU A 104 -26.16 -0.35 1.53
C LEU A 104 -26.40 1.09 2.01
N PHE A 105 -25.60 2.05 1.57
CA PHE A 105 -25.71 3.46 1.97
C PHE A 105 -27.14 4.06 1.87
N PRO A 106 -27.95 3.76 0.82
CA PRO A 106 -29.32 4.25 0.72
C PRO A 106 -30.27 3.74 1.81
N TRP A 107 -29.98 2.60 2.43
CA TRP A 107 -30.89 1.90 3.37
C TRP A 107 -30.82 2.49 4.80
N GLY A 108 -30.07 3.58 4.99
CA GLY A 108 -30.14 4.43 6.17
C GLY A 108 -29.49 3.88 7.45
N ILE A 109 -29.41 4.76 8.45
CA ILE A 109 -28.81 4.52 9.77
C ILE A 109 -29.67 3.57 10.63
N GLN A 110 -30.99 3.51 10.37
CA GLN A 110 -31.92 2.67 11.13
C GLN A 110 -31.60 1.17 11.05
N CYS A 111 -31.11 0.70 9.89
CA CYS A 111 -30.72 -0.70 9.73
C CYS A 111 -29.30 -1.01 10.25
N PHE A 112 -28.54 -0.01 10.72
CA PHE A 112 -27.12 -0.15 11.05
C PHE A 112 -26.87 -1.26 12.10
N PHE A 113 -27.68 -1.28 13.15
CA PHE A 113 -27.53 -2.24 14.26
C PHE A 113 -27.85 -3.69 13.86
N TYR A 114 -28.60 -3.89 12.79
CA TYR A 114 -28.95 -5.22 12.25
C TYR A 114 -27.87 -5.78 11.32
N PHE A 115 -26.93 -4.95 10.83
CA PHE A 115 -25.85 -5.45 9.99
C PHE A 115 -24.86 -6.34 10.77
N PRO A 116 -24.20 -7.30 10.09
CA PRO A 116 -23.06 -8.00 10.63
C PRO A 116 -22.00 -7.05 11.20
N LYS A 117 -21.39 -7.42 12.33
CA LYS A 117 -20.40 -6.61 13.05
C LYS A 117 -19.24 -6.12 12.16
N ILE A 118 -18.85 -6.93 11.17
CA ILE A 118 -17.81 -6.59 10.20
C ILE A 118 -18.21 -5.37 9.32
N LEU A 119 -19.49 -5.26 8.96
CA LEU A 119 -20.00 -4.16 8.15
C LEU A 119 -20.18 -2.91 9.00
N GLN A 120 -20.71 -3.06 10.22
CA GLN A 120 -20.77 -1.96 11.19
C GLN A 120 -19.40 -1.33 11.39
N TYR A 121 -18.38 -2.17 11.62
CA TYR A 121 -16.99 -1.74 11.74
C TYR A 121 -16.50 -0.99 10.50
N ARG A 122 -16.65 -1.58 9.32
CA ARG A 122 -16.12 -1.00 8.07
C ARG A 122 -16.81 0.32 7.72
N ILE A 123 -18.11 0.46 7.98
CA ILE A 123 -18.86 1.70 7.77
C ILE A 123 -18.29 2.80 8.69
N VAL A 124 -18.17 2.53 9.99
CA VAL A 124 -17.64 3.50 10.97
C VAL A 124 -16.19 3.85 10.68
N HIS A 125 -15.35 2.86 10.37
CA HIS A 125 -13.96 3.07 9.98
C HIS A 125 -13.84 3.96 8.73
N ASN A 126 -14.62 3.67 7.68
CA ASN A 126 -14.62 4.47 6.45
C ASN A 126 -15.10 5.90 6.70
N PHE A 127 -16.12 6.07 7.55
CA PHE A 127 -16.58 7.39 7.99
C PHE A 127 -15.48 8.15 8.72
N LEU A 128 -14.79 7.53 9.68
CA LEU A 128 -13.75 8.18 10.47
C LEU A 128 -12.47 8.49 9.67
N ILE A 129 -12.14 7.69 8.66
CA ILE A 129 -11.06 7.98 7.71
C ILE A 129 -11.34 9.29 6.95
N LEU A 130 -12.59 9.60 6.60
CA LEU A 130 -12.94 10.86 5.95
C LEU A 130 -12.59 12.06 6.84
N PHE A 131 -12.66 11.91 8.16
CA PHE A 131 -12.22 12.90 9.15
C PHE A 131 -10.72 12.84 9.47
N LYS A 132 -9.92 12.12 8.66
CA LYS A 132 -8.47 11.92 8.83
C LYS A 132 -8.06 11.29 10.16
N ARG A 133 -8.95 10.59 10.85
CA ARG A 133 -8.62 9.85 12.08
C ARG A 133 -8.32 8.39 11.75
N LYS A 134 -7.08 7.97 12.01
CA LYS A 134 -6.72 6.55 12.04
C LYS A 134 -7.09 6.00 13.40
N ILE A 135 -7.95 5.00 13.41
CA ILE A 135 -8.56 4.48 14.64
C ILE A 135 -8.35 2.97 14.62
N SER A 136 -7.96 2.41 15.77
CA SER A 136 -7.69 0.99 15.90
C SER A 136 -8.98 0.16 15.91
N PHE A 137 -8.86 -1.15 15.69
CA PHE A 137 -10.02 -2.04 15.70
C PHE A 137 -10.76 -1.98 17.05
N ASN A 138 -9.98 -1.96 18.14
CA ASN A 138 -10.48 -1.93 19.51
C ASN A 138 -11.20 -0.61 19.82
N GLU A 139 -10.68 0.53 19.35
CA GLU A 139 -11.34 1.83 19.54
C GLU A 139 -12.71 1.88 18.86
N ILE A 140 -12.84 1.38 17.64
CA ILE A 140 -14.14 1.32 16.96
C ILE A 140 -15.09 0.36 17.69
N TYR A 141 -14.57 -0.77 18.17
CA TYR A 141 -15.38 -1.68 18.98
C TYR A 141 -15.94 -0.98 20.23
N MET A 142 -15.11 -0.22 20.95
CA MET A 142 -15.54 0.57 22.10
C MET A 142 -16.59 1.62 21.74
N ILE A 143 -16.45 2.27 20.58
CA ILE A 143 -17.43 3.24 20.06
C ILE A 143 -18.77 2.54 19.77
N LEU A 144 -18.75 1.40 19.07
CA LEU A 144 -19.96 0.63 18.77
C LEU A 144 -20.67 0.13 20.04
N CYS A 145 -19.92 -0.28 21.06
CA CYS A 145 -20.49 -0.68 22.35
C CYS A 145 -21.16 0.49 23.09
N LYS A 146 -20.61 1.71 22.99
CA LYS A 146 -21.22 2.91 23.58
C LYS A 146 -22.49 3.35 22.85
N ILE A 147 -22.54 3.20 21.52
CA ILE A 147 -23.70 3.59 20.69
C ILE A 147 -24.89 2.64 20.86
N LYS A 148 -24.65 1.39 21.31
CA LYS A 148 -25.70 0.40 21.60
C LYS A 148 -26.34 0.56 22.99
N LYS A 149 -25.73 1.33 23.89
CA LYS A 149 -26.29 1.67 25.20
C LYS A 149 -27.11 2.95 25.09
#